data_AF-A0A9D2INL3-F1
#
_entry.id   AF-A0A9D2INL3-F1
#
_cell.length_a   1.000
_cell.length_b   1.000
_cell.length_c   1.000
_cell.angle_alpha   90.00
_cell.angle_beta   90.00
_cell.angle_gamma   90.00
#
_symmetry.space_group_name_H-M   'P 1'
#
loop_
_entity.id
_entity.type
_entity.pdbx_description
1 polymer ?
#
loop_
_entity_poly.entity_id
_entity_poly.type
_entity_poly.pdbx_seq_one_letter_code
_entity_poly.pdbx_strand_id
1 'polypeptide(L)'
;MEILKLQVINTVYAGIALFNIRRKGLYKSLGFRQIGIYQSTGYKCVKWRYVAWLKKALAEYDYDTQPAAYIGIILDKSIENIFHKIMHLKATAKAVAFSNFCTLQAYIKV
;
A
#
# COMPACT_ATOMS: atom_id res chain seq x y z
N MET A 1 2.51 3.79 -6.46
CA MET A 1 3.97 3.55 -6.27
C MET A 1 4.83 4.44 -7.15
N GLU A 2 4.24 5.35 -7.94
CA GLU A 2 4.97 6.15 -8.92
C GLU A 2 5.95 7.14 -8.25
N ILE A 3 5.53 7.81 -7.16
CA ILE A 3 6.41 8.72 -6.40
C ILE A 3 7.65 8.01 -5.84
N LEU A 4 7.48 6.81 -5.25
CA LEU A 4 8.61 6.05 -4.69
C LEU A 4 9.62 5.62 -5.76
N LYS A 5 9.16 5.38 -7.00
CA LYS A 5 10.05 5.10 -8.13
C LYS A 5 10.85 6.34 -8.54
N LEU A 6 10.26 7.53 -8.49
CA LEU A 6 10.97 8.80 -8.72
C LEU A 6 12.05 9.04 -7.65
N GLN A 7 11.83 8.56 -6.43
CA GLN A 7 12.83 8.59 -5.36
C GLN A 7 13.92 7.52 -5.49
N VAL A 8 13.90 6.70 -6.55
CA VAL A 8 14.86 5.59 -6.75
C VAL A 8 14.78 4.56 -5.61
N ILE A 9 13.57 4.31 -5.08
CA ILE A 9 13.36 3.28 -4.05
C ILE A 9 13.12 1.93 -4.71
N ASN A 10 14.03 0.96 -4.51
CA ASN A 10 13.94 -0.36 -5.14
C ASN A 10 12.97 -1.32 -4.44
N THR A 11 12.72 -1.17 -3.14
CA THR A 11 11.87 -2.09 -2.39
C THR A 11 11.07 -1.37 -1.32
N VAL A 12 9.79 -1.76 -1.20
CA VAL A 12 8.92 -1.28 -0.13
C VAL A 12 8.54 -2.45 0.77
N TYR A 13 8.61 -2.20 2.07
CA TYR A 13 8.15 -3.12 3.09
C TYR A 13 6.88 -2.59 3.76
N ALA A 14 5.98 -3.49 4.12
CA ALA A 14 4.80 -3.17 4.90
C ALA A 14 4.68 -4.13 6.08
N GLY A 15 4.65 -3.59 7.29
CA GLY A 15 4.31 -4.30 8.52
C GLY A 15 2.82 -4.18 8.79
N ILE A 16 2.09 -5.30 8.78
CA ILE A 16 0.64 -5.31 8.98
C ILE A 16 0.29 -6.20 10.15
N ALA A 17 -0.36 -5.63 11.16
CA ALA A 17 -0.96 -6.42 12.22
C ALA A 17 -2.15 -7.25 11.68
N LEU A 18 -2.12 -8.55 11.94
CA LEU A 18 -3.10 -9.50 11.44
C LEU A 18 -4.36 -9.43 12.32
N PHE A 19 -5.32 -8.60 11.90
CA PHE A 19 -6.60 -8.44 12.58
C PHE A 19 -7.75 -9.24 11.95
N ASN A 20 -7.71 -9.48 10.64
CA ASN A 20 -8.82 -10.10 9.88
C ASN A 20 -8.36 -10.73 8.55
N ILE A 21 -8.85 -11.94 8.24
CA ILE A 21 -8.51 -12.69 7.01
C ILE A 21 -8.93 -11.98 5.72
N ARG A 22 -9.98 -11.13 5.75
CA ARG A 22 -10.51 -10.48 4.53
C ARG A 22 -9.54 -9.50 3.86
N ARG A 23 -8.61 -8.91 4.61
CA ARG A 23 -7.60 -7.99 4.05
C ARG A 23 -6.41 -8.72 3.42
N LYS A 24 -6.36 -10.06 3.47
CA LYS A 24 -5.27 -10.86 2.88
C LYS A 24 -5.15 -10.70 1.36
N GLY A 25 -6.25 -10.41 0.67
CA GLY A 25 -6.28 -10.25 -0.79
C GLY A 25 -5.71 -8.93 -1.29
N LEU A 26 -5.90 -7.83 -0.53
CA LEU A 26 -5.56 -6.48 -0.98
C LEU A 26 -4.06 -6.29 -1.23
N TYR A 27 -3.22 -6.71 -0.28
CA TYR A 27 -1.78 -6.53 -0.47
C TYR A 27 -1.23 -7.49 -1.54
N LYS A 28 -1.82 -8.67 -1.69
CA LYS A 28 -1.49 -9.58 -2.81
C LYS A 28 -1.84 -8.96 -4.17
N SER A 29 -3.03 -8.37 -4.32
CA SER A 29 -3.43 -7.71 -5.58
C SER A 29 -2.57 -6.47 -5.88
N LEU A 30 -2.05 -5.82 -4.84
CA LEU A 30 -1.06 -4.75 -4.97
C LEU A 30 0.35 -5.27 -5.28
N GLY A 31 0.56 -6.58 -5.45
CA GLY A 31 1.84 -7.19 -5.81
C GLY A 31 2.82 -7.35 -4.65
N PHE A 32 2.34 -7.32 -3.40
CA PHE A 32 3.19 -7.64 -2.24
C PHE A 32 3.25 -9.15 -2.01
N ARG A 33 4.45 -9.63 -1.68
CA ARG A 33 4.71 -10.98 -1.21
C ARG A 33 4.94 -10.97 0.30
N GLN A 34 4.36 -11.93 1.01
CA GLN A 34 4.67 -12.11 2.43
C GLN A 34 6.06 -12.72 2.58
N ILE A 35 6.88 -12.11 3.43
CA ILE A 35 8.25 -12.56 3.71
C ILE A 35 8.41 -13.16 5.11
N GLY A 36 7.50 -12.86 6.04
CA GLY A 36 7.54 -13.41 7.37
C GLY A 36 6.32 -13.03 8.21
N ILE A 37 6.13 -13.76 9.31
CA ILE A 37 5.15 -13.43 10.34
C ILE A 37 5.88 -13.46 11.67
N TYR A 38 5.83 -12.35 12.39
CA TYR A 38 6.25 -12.30 13.77
C TYR A 38 5.05 -12.66 14.64
N GLN A 39 5.23 -13.68 15.46
CA GLN A 39 4.20 -14.15 16.37
C GLN A 39 4.27 -13.36 17.68
N SER A 40 3.11 -13.19 18.32
CA SER A 40 2.94 -12.53 19.62
C SER A 40 3.71 -11.20 19.77
N THR A 41 3.75 -10.39 18.71
CA THR A 41 4.60 -9.18 18.63
C THR A 41 4.04 -8.01 19.45
N GLY A 42 2.73 -7.98 19.68
CA GLY A 42 2.11 -6.91 20.46
C GLY A 42 0.82 -7.37 21.11
N TYR A 43 0.61 -6.95 22.35
CA TYR A 43 -0.62 -7.19 23.08
C TYR A 43 -1.53 -5.96 23.01
N LYS A 44 -2.71 -6.11 22.40
CA LYS A 44 -3.69 -5.01 22.30
C LYS A 44 -5.11 -5.53 22.22
N CYS A 45 -6.01 -4.86 22.94
CA CYS A 45 -7.41 -5.26 23.10
C CYS A 45 -7.53 -6.71 23.62
N VAL A 46 -6.81 -6.99 24.71
CA VAL A 46 -6.81 -8.27 25.44
C VAL A 46 -6.43 -9.49 24.57
N LYS A 47 -5.65 -9.27 23.51
CA LYS A 47 -5.20 -10.32 22.59
C LYS A 47 -3.78 -10.06 22.11
N TRP A 48 -2.97 -11.12 22.09
CA TRP A 48 -1.70 -11.14 21.38
C TRP A 48 -1.94 -11.05 19.87
N ARG A 49 -1.13 -10.24 19.18
CA ARG A 49 -1.25 -9.97 17.76
C ARG A 49 -0.01 -10.44 17.03
N TYR A 50 -0.24 -10.97 15.84
CA TYR A 50 0.83 -11.31 14.91
C TYR A 50 1.01 -10.15 13.94
N VAL A 51 2.25 -9.94 13.50
CA VAL A 51 2.59 -8.93 12.50
C VAL A 51 3.15 -9.64 11.29
N ALA A 52 2.50 -9.49 10.15
CA ALA A 52 3.04 -9.97 8.87
C ALA A 52 3.93 -8.88 8.27
N TRP A 53 5.11 -9.29 7.83
CA TRP A 53 5.99 -8.47 7.00
C TRP A 53 5.81 -8.85 5.54
N LEU A 54 5.56 -7.82 4.73
CA LEU A 54 5.35 -7.93 3.31
C LEU A 54 6.42 -7.15 2.57
N LYS A 55 6.84 -7.64 1.40
CA LYS A 55 7.82 -7.03 0.52
C LYS A 55 7.24 -6.85 -0.87
N LYS A 56 7.54 -5.72 -1.51
CA LYS A 56 7.33 -5.51 -2.94
C LYS A 56 8.56 -4.87 -3.56
N ALA A 57 9.11 -5.50 -4.59
CA ALA A 57 10.13 -4.89 -5.42
C ALA A 57 9.48 -3.86 -6.36
N LEU A 58 10.10 -2.69 -6.48
CA LEU A 58 9.68 -1.61 -7.37
C LEU A 58 10.63 -1.44 -8.58
N ALA A 59 11.87 -1.88 -8.43
CA ALA A 59 12.92 -1.92 -9.45
C ALA A 59 13.82 -3.13 -9.23
N GLU A 60 14.66 -3.45 -10.21
CA GLU A 60 15.71 -4.47 -10.08
C GLU A 60 16.78 -4.04 -9.08
N TYR A 61 17.53 -5.01 -8.56
CA TYR A 61 18.62 -4.76 -7.63
C TYR A 61 19.90 -4.56 -8.43
N ASP A 62 20.30 -3.31 -8.57
CA ASP A 62 21.59 -2.92 -9.14
C ASP A 62 22.52 -2.46 -8.01
N TYR A 63 23.81 -2.75 -8.14
CA TYR A 63 24.83 -2.34 -7.19
C TYR A 63 25.21 -0.87 -7.35
N ASP A 64 24.90 -0.24 -8.49
CA ASP A 64 25.16 1.18 -8.76
C ASP A 64 23.94 2.10 -8.51
N THR A 65 23.02 1.68 -7.63
CA THR A 65 21.86 2.51 -7.29
C THR A 65 22.28 3.77 -6.55
N GLN A 66 21.93 4.92 -7.12
CA GLN A 66 22.09 6.22 -6.47
C GLN A 66 21.28 6.29 -5.16
N PRO A 67 21.72 7.09 -4.17
CA PRO A 67 20.95 7.31 -2.95
C PRO A 67 19.53 7.79 -3.23
N ALA A 68 18.58 7.37 -2.40
CA ALA A 68 17.19 7.75 -2.57
C ALA A 68 17.03 9.29 -2.55
N ALA A 69 16.38 9.82 -3.58
CA ALA A 69 16.20 11.27 -3.70
C ALA A 69 15.25 11.80 -2.61
N TYR A 70 15.62 12.94 -2.02
CA TYR A 70 14.77 13.65 -1.07
C TYR A 70 13.50 14.14 -1.77
N ILE A 71 12.34 13.90 -1.15
CA ILE A 71 11.05 14.19 -1.77
C ILE A 71 10.88 15.67 -2.11
N GLY A 72 11.47 16.59 -1.33
CA GLY A 72 11.39 18.02 -1.58
C GLY A 72 12.26 18.51 -2.75
N ILE A 73 13.19 17.70 -3.25
CA ILE A 73 13.99 18.01 -4.46
C ILE A 73 13.27 17.52 -5.72
N ILE A 74 12.36 16.54 -5.61
CA ILE A 74 11.57 16.04 -6.74
C ILE A 74 10.55 17.13 -7.11
N LEU A 75 10.92 17.96 -8.08
CA LEU A 75 10.16 19.12 -8.54
C LEU A 75 8.75 18.77 -9.08
N ASP A 76 7.86 19.71 -8.79
CA ASP A 76 6.39 19.70 -8.78
C ASP A 76 5.68 19.02 -9.97
N LYS A 77 6.12 19.27 -11.20
CA LYS A 77 5.38 18.86 -12.42
C LYS A 77 5.16 17.35 -12.54
N SER A 78 6.12 16.54 -12.09
CA SER A 78 5.96 15.07 -12.12
C SER A 78 4.99 14.58 -11.04
N ILE A 79 4.98 15.26 -9.89
CA ILE A 79 4.12 14.94 -8.76
C ILE A 79 2.67 15.35 -9.05
N GLU A 80 2.45 16.54 -9.60
CA GLU A 80 1.15 17.03 -10.06
C GLU A 80 0.51 16.06 -11.04
N ASN A 81 1.25 15.59 -12.05
CA ASN A 81 0.76 14.62 -13.02
C ASN A 81 0.32 13.30 -12.37
N ILE A 82 1.07 12.81 -11.38
CA ILE A 82 0.71 11.61 -10.62
C ILE A 82 -0.58 11.87 -9.82
N PHE A 83 -0.71 13.02 -9.17
CA PHE A 83 -1.92 13.39 -8.43
C PHE A 83 -3.14 13.51 -9.35
N HIS A 84 -3.01 14.17 -10.50
CA HIS A 84 -4.07 14.26 -11.51
C HIS A 84 -4.51 12.86 -11.97
N LYS A 85 -3.55 11.99 -12.31
CA LYS A 85 -3.83 10.60 -12.71
C LYS A 85 -4.58 9.82 -11.62
N ILE A 86 -4.16 9.95 -10.36
CA ILE A 86 -4.84 9.29 -9.22
C ILE A 86 -6.26 9.86 -9.02
N MET A 87 -6.45 11.17 -9.17
CA MET A 87 -7.78 11.80 -9.04
C MET A 87 -8.73 11.36 -10.17
N HIS A 88 -8.26 11.29 -11.41
CA HIS A 88 -9.06 10.79 -12.54
C HIS A 88 -9.35 9.29 -12.45
N LEU A 89 -8.40 8.48 -11.95
CA LEU A 89 -8.60 7.05 -11.67
C LEU A 89 -9.63 6.83 -10.55
N LYS A 90 -9.69 7.72 -9.54
CA LYS A 90 -10.73 7.66 -8.51
C LYS A 90 -12.11 8.06 -9.05
N ALA A 91 -12.20 9.03 -9.95
CA ALA A 91 -13.46 9.41 -10.58
C ALA A 91 -14.06 8.27 -11.42
N THR A 92 -13.21 7.57 -12.18
CA THR A 92 -13.59 6.38 -12.96
C THR A 92 -13.84 5.15 -12.08
N ALA A 93 -13.04 4.93 -11.03
CA ALA A 93 -13.28 3.87 -10.06
C ALA A 93 -14.55 4.10 -9.22
N LYS A 94 -14.96 5.35 -8.99
CA LYS A 94 -16.24 5.66 -8.33
C LYS A 94 -17.43 5.26 -9.22
N ALA A 95 -17.32 5.38 -10.55
CA ALA A 95 -18.33 4.91 -11.49
C ALA A 95 -18.41 3.36 -11.54
N VAL A 96 -17.28 2.65 -11.42
CA VAL A 96 -17.26 1.18 -11.35
C VAL A 96 -17.63 0.66 -9.95
N ALA A 97 -17.36 1.42 -8.89
CA ALA A 97 -17.79 1.09 -7.55
C ALA A 97 -19.30 1.31 -7.35
N PHE A 98 -19.93 2.26 -8.06
CA PHE A 98 -21.36 2.56 -7.91
C PHE A 98 -22.29 1.43 -8.40
N SER A 99 -21.85 0.56 -9.31
CA SER A 99 -22.60 -0.64 -9.67
C SER A 99 -22.47 -1.78 -8.64
N ASN A 100 -21.42 -1.75 -7.80
CA ASN A 100 -21.15 -2.76 -6.77
C ASN A 100 -21.34 -2.25 -5.33
N PHE A 101 -21.82 -1.01 -5.12
CA PHE A 101 -22.03 -0.40 -3.80
C PHE A 101 -23.47 -0.53 -3.26
N CYS A 102 -24.39 -1.14 -4.02
CA CYS A 102 -25.80 -1.22 -3.62
C CYS A 102 -26.13 -2.32 -2.58
N THR A 103 -25.13 -3.01 -2.00
CA THR A 103 -25.37 -4.13 -1.06
C THR A 103 -24.61 -4.07 0.27
N LEU A 104 -23.85 -3.02 0.59
CA LEU A 104 -23.09 -3.00 1.86
C LEU A 104 -23.05 -1.64 2.56
N GLN A 105 -24.20 -0.98 2.67
CA GLN A 105 -24.42 0.15 3.58
C GLN A 105 -25.51 -0.17 4.61
N ALA A 106 -25.27 -1.22 5.40
CA ALA A 106 -25.87 -1.41 6.71
C ALA A 106 -24.78 -2.04 7.59
N TYR A 107 -24.67 -1.61 8.85
CA TYR A 107 -23.61 -1.93 9.84
C TYR A 107 -22.36 -1.04 9.81
N ILE A 108 -22.41 0.08 10.52
CA ILE A 108 -21.97 0.16 11.94
C ILE A 108 -22.25 1.59 12.42
N LYS A 109 -23.22 1.71 13.32
CA LYS A 109 -23.47 2.83 14.21
C LYS A 109 -23.34 2.24 15.60
N VAL A 110 -22.26 2.56 16.30
CA VAL A 110 -22.17 2.59 17.77
C VAL A 110 -21.36 3.82 18.10
#